data_AF-A0A9J8AXA5-F1
#
_entry.id   AF-A0A9J8AXA5-F1
#
_cell.length_a   1.000
_cell.length_b   1.000
_cell.length_c   1.000
_cell.angle_alpha   90.00
_cell.angle_beta   90.00
_cell.angle_gamma   90.00
#
_symmetry.space_group_name_H-M   'P 1'
#
loop_
_entity.id
_entity.type
_entity.pdbx_description
1 polymer ?
#
loop_
_entity_poly.entity_id
_entity_poly.type
_entity_poly.pdbx_seq_one_letter_code
_entity_poly.pdbx_strand_id
1 'polypeptide(L)'
;ADKIGNITVSLRAKSYSSQILLIEKTMYGSEWPKAGATLALMWLKRCLRFIQILMQSLADGEKDEQNPNLVYINITKAYDQGFQVYLYTAFYHTNHILKALSKDREVAEEDFLAKIHQFLINFTATVDAIYEMYSIMNA
;
A
#
# COMPACT_ATOMS: atom_id res chain seq x y z
N ALA A 1 3.80 -17.77 6.78
CA ALA A 1 2.62 -17.38 7.58
C ALA A 1 1.44 -18.25 7.17
N ASP A 2 0.58 -18.63 8.11
CA ASP A 2 -0.54 -19.54 7.87
C ASP A 2 -1.61 -18.89 6.97
N LYS A 3 -1.99 -19.57 5.88
CA LYS A 3 -3.01 -19.10 4.90
C LYS A 3 -4.32 -18.69 5.59
N ILE A 4 -4.67 -19.36 6.69
CA ILE A 4 -5.91 -19.13 7.44
C ILE A 4 -5.87 -17.79 8.19
N GLY A 5 -4.73 -17.45 8.79
CA GLY A 5 -4.55 -16.15 9.48
C GLY A 5 -4.64 -14.97 8.50
N ASN A 6 -4.09 -15.16 7.31
CA ASN A 6 -4.07 -14.16 6.25
C ASN A 6 -5.48 -13.84 5.72
N ILE A 7 -6.30 -14.88 5.51
CA ILE A 7 -7.71 -14.74 5.10
C ILE A 7 -8.50 -14.00 6.19
N THR A 8 -8.27 -14.33 7.45
CA THR A 8 -9.02 -13.76 8.58
C THR A 8 -8.79 -12.26 8.75
N VAL A 9 -7.56 -11.78 8.56
CA VAL A 9 -7.23 -10.34 8.64
C VAL A 9 -7.87 -9.56 7.48
N SER A 10 -7.76 -10.07 6.25
CA SER A 10 -8.35 -9.42 5.07
C SER A 10 -9.89 -9.35 5.18
N LEU A 11 -10.55 -10.43 5.59
CA LEU A 11 -11.99 -10.47 5.81
C LEU A 11 -12.45 -9.46 6.87
N ARG A 12 -11.68 -9.30 7.95
CA ARG A 12 -11.99 -8.36 9.02
C ARG A 12 -11.88 -6.91 8.56
N ALA A 13 -10.79 -6.55 7.87
CA ALA A 13 -10.62 -5.22 7.27
C ALA A 13 -11.72 -4.91 6.24
N LYS A 14 -12.11 -5.91 5.43
CA LYS A 14 -13.24 -5.79 4.50
C LYS A 14 -14.56 -5.53 5.26
N SER A 15 -14.84 -6.27 6.32
CA SER A 15 -16.09 -6.11 7.09
C SER A 15 -16.21 -4.71 7.72
N TYR A 16 -15.16 -4.22 8.39
CA TYR A 16 -15.21 -2.90 9.02
C TYR A 16 -15.33 -1.77 8.01
N SER A 17 -14.57 -1.84 6.91
CA SER A 17 -14.61 -0.78 5.89
C SER A 17 -15.97 -0.74 5.19
N SER A 18 -16.59 -1.90 4.91
CA SER A 18 -17.94 -1.96 4.33
C SER A 18 -18.99 -1.33 5.23
N GLN A 19 -18.89 -1.54 6.55
CA GLN A 19 -19.83 -0.95 7.51
C GLN A 19 -19.73 0.59 7.51
N ILE A 20 -18.51 1.14 7.49
CA ILE A 20 -18.28 2.58 7.42
C ILE A 20 -18.94 3.16 6.16
N LEU A 21 -18.67 2.58 4.99
CA LEU A 21 -19.21 3.08 3.72
C LEU A 21 -20.74 3.00 3.69
N LEU A 22 -21.34 1.93 4.22
CA LEU A 22 -22.80 1.77 4.25
C LEU A 22 -23.47 2.78 5.18
N ILE A 23 -22.92 2.99 6.38
CA ILE A 23 -23.44 3.95 7.36
C ILE A 23 -23.31 5.38 6.84
N GLU A 24 -22.16 5.72 6.24
CA GLU A 24 -21.94 7.08 5.74
C GLU A 24 -22.72 7.37 4.47
N LYS A 25 -22.98 6.37 3.63
CA LYS A 25 -23.83 6.52 2.45
C LYS A 25 -25.27 6.89 2.83
N THR A 26 -25.81 6.31 3.90
CA THR A 26 -27.14 6.67 4.40
C THR A 26 -27.13 8.00 5.15
N MET A 27 -26.04 8.34 5.85
CA MET A 27 -25.91 9.58 6.61
C MET A 27 -25.73 10.82 5.73
N TYR A 28 -24.85 10.76 4.72
CA TYR A 28 -24.48 11.93 3.90
C TYR A 28 -25.25 12.02 2.57
N GLY A 29 -25.97 10.97 2.15
CA GLY A 29 -26.83 10.99 0.97
C GLY A 29 -26.08 11.42 -0.30
N SER A 30 -26.40 12.61 -0.83
CA SER A 30 -25.79 13.18 -2.04
C SER A 30 -24.35 13.65 -1.89
N GLU A 31 -23.90 13.95 -0.66
CA GLU A 31 -22.52 14.38 -0.38
C GLU A 31 -21.55 13.19 -0.30
N TRP A 32 -22.07 11.98 -0.14
CA TRP A 32 -21.29 10.76 -0.24
C TRP A 32 -20.88 10.49 -1.71
N PRO A 33 -19.64 10.08 -2.02
CA PRO A 33 -18.57 9.60 -1.13
C PRO A 33 -17.53 10.66 -0.72
N LYS A 34 -17.80 11.95 -0.97
CA LYS A 34 -16.84 13.06 -0.76
C LYS A 34 -16.84 13.61 0.68
N ALA A 35 -17.32 12.83 1.65
CA ALA A 35 -17.44 13.24 3.04
C ALA A 35 -17.00 12.13 4.00
N GLY A 36 -16.66 12.53 5.23
CA GLY A 36 -16.43 11.62 6.35
C GLY A 36 -15.25 10.66 6.21
N ALA A 37 -15.36 9.53 6.89
CA ALA A 37 -14.39 8.45 6.89
C ALA A 37 -14.28 7.75 5.52
N THR A 38 -15.31 7.81 4.67
CA THR A 38 -15.32 7.30 3.30
C THR A 38 -14.31 8.06 2.44
N LEU A 39 -14.30 9.39 2.54
CA LEU A 39 -13.30 10.21 1.85
C LEU A 39 -11.89 9.95 2.41
N ALA A 40 -11.74 9.90 3.74
CA ALA A 40 -10.44 9.61 4.36
C ALA A 40 -9.89 8.24 3.92
N LEU A 41 -10.74 7.21 3.89
CA LEU A 41 -10.37 5.86 3.46
C LEU A 41 -10.12 5.77 1.94
N MET A 42 -10.73 6.65 1.13
CA MET A 42 -10.42 6.78 -0.29
C MET A 42 -8.98 7.27 -0.52
N TRP A 43 -8.50 8.21 0.29
CA TRP A 43 -7.10 8.65 0.24
C TRP A 43 -6.17 7.61 0.83
N LEU A 44 -6.56 7.01 1.95
CA LEU A 44 -5.76 5.98 2.62
C LEU A 44 -5.51 4.78 1.69
N LYS A 45 -6.52 4.27 0.97
CA LYS A 45 -6.31 3.14 0.04
C LYS A 45 -5.33 3.47 -1.09
N ARG A 46 -5.21 4.75 -1.50
CA ARG A 46 -4.18 5.20 -2.48
C ARG A 46 -2.79 5.18 -1.86
N CYS A 47 -2.63 5.69 -0.63
CA CYS A 47 -1.37 5.58 0.13
C CYS A 47 -0.95 4.13 0.32
N LEU A 48 -1.89 3.23 0.67
CA LEU A 48 -1.58 1.82 0.87
C LEU A 48 -1.16 1.15 -0.43
N ARG A 49 -1.80 1.47 -1.55
CA ARG A 49 -1.39 0.97 -2.87
C ARG A 49 0.01 1.45 -3.26
N PHE A 50 0.34 2.72 -2.98
CA PHE A 50 1.69 3.25 -3.18
C PHE A 50 2.73 2.44 -2.39
N ILE A 51 2.50 2.21 -1.08
CA ILE A 51 3.42 1.44 -0.24
C ILE A 51 3.58 0.02 -0.78
N GLN A 52 2.49 -0.62 -1.21
CA GLN A 52 2.52 -1.97 -1.78
C GLN A 52 3.44 -2.02 -3.01
N ILE A 53 3.25 -1.11 -3.95
CA ILE A 53 3.99 -1.12 -5.22
C ILE A 53 5.46 -0.79 -4.98
N LEU A 54 5.74 0.17 -4.10
CA LEU A 54 7.12 0.51 -3.72
C LEU A 54 7.83 -0.69 -3.11
N MET A 55 7.21 -1.34 -2.11
CA MET A 55 7.79 -2.49 -1.44
C MET A 55 7.93 -3.71 -2.36
N GLN A 56 6.96 -3.94 -3.25
CA GLN A 56 7.02 -5.02 -4.23
C GLN A 56 8.15 -4.78 -5.25
N SER A 57 8.25 -3.57 -5.79
CA SER A 57 9.31 -3.18 -6.74
C SER A 57 10.71 -3.32 -6.14
N LEU A 58 10.87 -2.97 -4.86
CA LEU A 58 12.12 -3.21 -4.13
C LEU A 58 12.40 -4.71 -3.93
N ALA A 59 11.38 -5.50 -3.59
CA ALA A 59 11.53 -6.92 -3.34
C ALA A 59 11.79 -7.75 -4.62
N ASP A 60 11.27 -7.29 -5.75
CA ASP A 60 11.54 -7.84 -7.09
C ASP A 60 12.95 -7.48 -7.59
N GLY A 61 13.68 -6.60 -6.88
CA GLY A 61 15.03 -6.17 -7.23
C GLY A 61 15.10 -5.20 -8.39
N GLU A 62 13.98 -4.52 -8.71
CA GLU A 62 13.95 -3.50 -9.76
C GLU A 62 14.86 -2.34 -9.37
N LYS A 63 15.82 -2.01 -10.23
CA LYS A 63 16.80 -0.93 -10.01
C LYS A 63 17.20 -0.29 -11.34
N ASP A 64 17.60 0.97 -11.28
CA ASP A 64 18.20 1.65 -12.43
C ASP A 64 19.56 1.03 -12.74
N GLU A 65 19.79 0.60 -13.98
CA GLU A 65 21.08 0.02 -14.40
C GLU A 65 22.23 1.04 -14.28
N GLN A 66 21.93 2.33 -14.48
CA GLN A 66 22.92 3.40 -14.41
C GLN A 66 23.19 3.83 -12.96
N ASN A 67 22.16 3.78 -12.10
CA ASN A 67 22.25 4.19 -10.70
C ASN A 67 21.55 3.18 -9.76
N PRO A 68 22.12 1.98 -9.57
CA PRO A 68 21.45 0.87 -8.89
C PRO A 68 21.12 1.10 -7.41
N ASN A 69 21.73 2.11 -6.79
CA ASN A 69 21.48 2.48 -5.38
C ASN A 69 20.41 3.56 -5.21
N LEU A 70 19.74 4.00 -6.29
CA LEU A 70 18.64 4.95 -6.22
C LEU A 70 17.30 4.22 -6.29
N VAL A 71 16.39 4.55 -5.37
CA VAL A 71 14.99 4.04 -5.40
C VAL A 71 14.08 4.89 -6.27
N TYR A 72 14.64 5.83 -7.02
CA TYR A 72 13.87 6.80 -7.79
C TYR A 72 12.90 6.10 -8.74
N ILE A 73 13.33 5.03 -9.40
CA ILE A 73 12.47 4.28 -10.32
C ILE A 73 11.34 3.55 -9.58
N ASN A 74 11.60 3.02 -8.38
CA ASN A 74 10.61 2.30 -7.58
C ASN A 74 9.56 3.29 -7.03
N ILE A 75 10.01 4.45 -6.55
CA ILE A 75 9.14 5.54 -6.09
C ILE A 75 8.30 6.08 -7.24
N THR A 76 8.90 6.34 -8.41
CA THR A 76 8.17 6.83 -9.59
C THR A 76 7.12 5.84 -10.04
N LYS A 77 7.47 4.55 -10.12
CA LYS A 77 6.52 3.47 -10.45
C LYS A 77 5.37 3.39 -9.44
N ALA A 78 5.67 3.41 -8.15
CA ALA A 78 4.67 3.39 -7.09
C ALA A 78 3.78 4.62 -7.12
N TYR A 79 4.36 5.77 -7.47
CA TYR A 79 3.65 7.02 -7.61
C TYR A 79 2.70 6.96 -8.80
N ASP A 80 3.18 6.71 -10.02
CA ASP A 80 2.35 6.68 -11.24
C ASP A 80 1.15 5.73 -11.12
N GLN A 81 1.36 4.60 -10.43
CA GLN A 81 0.33 3.57 -10.26
C GLN A 81 -0.55 3.79 -9.01
N GLY A 82 -0.05 4.41 -7.94
CA GLY A 82 -0.78 4.65 -6.69
C GLY A 82 -1.46 6.03 -6.61
N PHE A 83 -0.90 7.02 -7.29
CA PHE A 83 -1.27 8.44 -7.33
C PHE A 83 -1.05 9.03 -8.73
N GLN A 84 -2.11 9.28 -9.48
CA GLN A 84 -2.02 9.83 -10.85
C GLN A 84 -1.60 11.32 -10.94
N VAL A 85 -0.74 11.85 -10.06
CA VAL A 85 -0.44 13.31 -9.95
C VAL A 85 1.06 13.62 -9.83
N TYR A 86 1.85 13.54 -10.91
CA TYR A 86 3.29 13.87 -10.96
C TYR A 86 3.99 14.42 -9.69
N LEU A 87 4.80 13.57 -9.03
CA LEU A 87 5.69 14.01 -7.95
C LEU A 87 6.95 14.64 -8.52
N TYR A 88 7.13 15.95 -8.31
CA TYR A 88 8.44 16.57 -8.45
C TYR A 88 9.23 16.36 -7.14
N THR A 89 10.40 15.73 -7.27
CA THR A 89 11.52 15.64 -6.32
C THR A 89 11.32 14.77 -5.06
N ALA A 90 11.82 13.53 -5.13
CA ALA A 90 12.22 12.74 -3.96
C ALA A 90 13.50 11.96 -4.30
N PHE A 91 14.66 12.51 -3.96
CA PHE A 91 15.96 11.85 -4.09
C PHE A 91 16.29 11.13 -2.78
N TYR A 92 16.06 9.82 -2.73
CA TYR A 92 16.48 8.97 -1.61
C TYR A 92 17.25 7.75 -2.14
N HIS A 93 18.31 7.36 -1.42
CA HIS A 93 19.12 6.17 -1.72
C HIS A 93 18.50 4.91 -1.09
N THR A 94 18.50 3.79 -1.81
CA THR A 94 17.94 2.49 -1.39
C THR A 94 18.48 2.03 -0.04
N ASN A 95 19.78 2.15 0.15
CA ASN A 95 20.46 1.73 1.38
C ASN A 95 19.95 2.50 2.61
N HIS A 96 19.52 3.76 2.45
CA HIS A 96 18.98 4.54 3.55
C HIS A 96 17.56 4.13 3.92
N ILE A 97 16.75 3.72 2.94
CA ILE A 97 15.39 3.21 3.21
C ILE A 97 15.48 1.84 3.88
N LEU A 98 16.30 0.93 3.36
CA LEU A 98 16.50 -0.40 3.95
C LEU A 98 17.04 -0.27 5.39
N LYS A 99 18.02 0.61 5.60
CA LYS A 99 18.57 0.90 6.93
C LYS A 99 17.58 1.59 7.87
N ALA A 100 16.74 2.49 7.36
CA ALA A 100 15.69 3.13 8.15
C ALA A 100 14.61 2.12 8.57
N LEU A 101 14.29 1.16 7.70
CA LEU A 101 13.31 0.10 7.99
C LEU A 101 13.87 -0.96 8.94
N SER A 102 15.18 -1.20 8.97
CA SER A 102 15.81 -2.19 9.86
C SER A 102 16.07 -1.68 11.29
N LYS A 103 15.87 -0.38 11.59
CA LYS A 103 15.99 0.24 12.94
C LYS A 103 17.15 -0.37 13.76
N ASP A 104 18.37 -0.23 13.26
CA ASP A 104 19.61 -0.64 13.94
C ASP A 104 19.79 -2.15 14.16
N ARG A 105 18.97 -3.01 13.53
CA ARG A 105 19.23 -4.45 13.49
C ARG A 105 20.12 -4.78 12.29
N GLU A 106 21.25 -5.44 12.52
CA GLU A 106 21.97 -6.17 11.48
C GLU A 106 21.10 -7.37 11.06
N VAL A 107 20.26 -7.14 10.04
CA VAL A 107 19.51 -8.17 9.35
C VAL A 107 20.13 -8.28 7.97
N ALA A 108 20.54 -9.49 7.58
CA ALA A 108 21.00 -9.76 6.22
C ALA A 108 19.92 -9.29 5.22
N GLU A 109 20.37 -8.76 4.08
CA GLU A 109 19.45 -8.20 3.08
C GLU A 109 18.43 -9.24 2.62
N GLU A 110 18.84 -10.51 2.44
CA GLU A 110 17.94 -11.59 2.06
C GLU A 110 16.83 -11.85 3.10
N ASP A 111 17.17 -11.84 4.39
CA ASP A 111 16.21 -12.04 5.48
C ASP A 111 15.22 -10.88 5.61
N PHE A 112 15.67 -9.66 5.29
CA PHE A 112 14.81 -8.48 5.26
C PHE A 112 13.82 -8.54 4.09
N LEU A 113 14.30 -8.88 2.89
CA LEU A 113 13.45 -9.05 1.71
C LEU A 113 12.43 -10.19 1.90
N ALA A 114 12.82 -11.29 2.54
CA ALA A 114 11.89 -12.36 2.90
C ALA A 114 10.75 -11.88 3.83
N LYS A 115 11.05 -10.99 4.78
CA LYS A 115 10.03 -10.37 5.64
C LYS A 115 9.12 -9.41 4.87
N ILE A 116 9.67 -8.65 3.90
CA ILE A 116 8.87 -7.81 3.00
C ILE A 116 7.92 -8.68 2.18
N HIS A 117 8.39 -9.75 1.55
CA HIS A 117 7.54 -10.69 0.82
C HIS A 117 6.43 -11.26 1.72
N GLN A 118 6.77 -11.66 2.95
CA GLN A 118 5.78 -12.19 3.87
C GLN A 118 4.72 -11.15 4.28
N PHE A 119 5.11 -9.89 4.45
CA PHE A 119 4.19 -8.78 4.70
C PHE A 119 3.28 -8.51 3.49
N LEU A 120 3.86 -8.47 2.29
CA LEU A 120 3.17 -8.15 1.04
C LEU A 120 2.02 -9.12 0.71
N ILE A 121 2.13 -10.39 1.09
CA ILE A 121 1.07 -11.38 0.89
C ILE A 121 -0.26 -10.91 1.53
N ASN A 122 -0.22 -10.45 2.78
CA ASN A 122 -1.41 -10.05 3.52
C ASN A 122 -1.83 -8.63 3.17
N PHE A 123 -0.84 -7.78 3.01
CA PHE A 123 -1.03 -6.39 2.69
C PHE A 123 -1.74 -6.23 1.34
N THR A 124 -1.25 -6.90 0.30
CA THR A 124 -1.85 -6.88 -1.05
C THR A 124 -3.30 -7.37 -1.04
N ALA A 125 -3.56 -8.53 -0.43
CA ALA A 125 -4.91 -9.08 -0.33
C ALA A 125 -5.89 -8.16 0.42
N THR A 126 -5.39 -7.39 1.39
CA THR A 126 -6.22 -6.43 2.13
C THR A 126 -6.49 -5.18 1.31
N VAL A 127 -5.46 -4.64 0.64
CA VAL A 127 -5.60 -3.47 -0.26
C VAL A 127 -6.57 -3.79 -1.40
N ASP A 128 -6.42 -4.95 -2.05
CA ASP A 128 -7.32 -5.37 -3.14
C ASP A 128 -8.77 -5.49 -2.69
N ALA A 129 -9.02 -6.06 -1.51
CA ALA A 129 -10.37 -6.15 -0.95
C ALA A 129 -11.00 -4.77 -0.69
N ILE A 130 -10.21 -3.77 -0.28
CA ILE A 130 -10.67 -2.39 -0.10
C ILE A 130 -10.98 -1.74 -1.46
N TYR A 131 -10.14 -1.94 -2.48
CA TYR A 131 -10.41 -1.41 -3.82
C TYR A 131 -11.66 -2.01 -4.45
N GLU A 132 -11.83 -3.33 -4.34
CA GLU A 132 -13.01 -4.05 -4.82
C GLU A 132 -14.29 -3.50 -4.17
N MET A 133 -14.26 -3.25 -2.86
CA MET A 133 -15.39 -2.69 -2.12
C MET A 133 -15.78 -1.29 -2.60
N TYR A 134 -14.82 -0.38 -2.78
CA TYR A 134 -15.09 0.95 -3.32
C TYR A 134 -15.70 0.87 -4.72
N SER A 135 -15.19 -0.05 -5.56
CA SER A 135 -15.74 -0.29 -6.90
C SER A 135 -17.19 -0.80 -6.85
N ILE A 136 -17.50 -1.77 -5.99
CA ILE A 136 -18.85 -2.33 -5.85
C ILE A 136 -19.84 -1.27 -5.34
N MET A 137 -19.40 -0.41 -4.41
CA MET A 137 -20.26 0.61 -3.81
C MET A 137 -20.42 1.87 -4.68
N ASN A 138 -19.67 1.96 -5.78
CA ASN A 138 -19.54 3.14 -6.63
C ASN A 138 -19.10 4.37 -5.82
N ALA A 139 -18.10 4.16 -4.95
CA ALA A 139 -17.52 5.13 -4.03
C ALA A 139 -16.19 5.71 -4.56
#